data_AF-A0A2L0H5A6-F1
#
_entry.id   AF-A0A2L0H5A6-F1
#
_cell.length_a   1.000
_cell.length_b   1.000
_cell.length_c   1.000
_cell.angle_alpha   90.00
_cell.angle_beta   90.00
_cell.angle_gamma   90.00
#
_symmetry.space_group_name_H-M   'P 1'
#
loop_
_entity.id
_entity.type
_entity.pdbx_description
1 polymer ?
#
loop_
_entity_poly.entity_id
_entity_poly.type
_entity_poly.pdbx_seq_one_letter_code
_entity_poly.pdbx_strand_id
1 'polypeptide(L)'
;MSENASEKSEMSTLVFCKDALRREIAPPSIGSVKERISHAARQLGWSYTRTKDAWYADPRISIKPEELFRVEAVSGLLYQARQELRKNDDAIARATALLGGEDTHLVRSIVAAVRAALGIRHRA
;
A
#
# COMPACT_ATOMS: atom_id res chain seq x y z
N MET A 1 1.82 14.21 14.56
CA MET A 1 0.55 13.45 14.41
C MET A 1 0.60 12.38 13.30
N SER A 2 1.77 12.04 12.72
CA SER A 2 1.85 11.17 11.53
C SER A 2 2.34 9.74 11.77
N GLU A 3 3.13 9.50 12.82
CA GLU A 3 3.80 8.20 13.05
C GLU A 3 2.79 7.09 13.37
N ASN A 4 1.89 7.32 14.33
CA ASN A 4 0.87 6.33 14.72
C ASN A 4 -0.03 5.86 13.56
N ALA A 5 -0.32 6.76 12.61
CA ALA A 5 -1.12 6.41 11.43
C ALA A 5 -0.32 5.55 10.43
N SER A 6 0.96 5.87 10.24
CA SER A 6 1.88 5.07 9.41
C SER A 6 2.05 3.67 9.98
N GLU A 7 2.36 3.55 11.27
CA GLU A 7 2.53 2.27 11.96
C GLU A 7 1.28 1.38 11.86
N LYS A 8 0.10 1.97 12.07
CA LYS A 8 -1.17 1.24 11.93
C LYS A 8 -1.39 0.75 10.50
N SER A 9 -1.02 1.54 9.49
CA SER A 9 -1.12 1.17 8.08
C SER A 9 -0.14 0.06 7.70
N GLU A 10 1.08 0.09 8.24
CA GLU A 10 2.10 -0.93 8.02
C GLU A 10 1.70 -2.25 8.67
N MET A 11 1.22 -2.21 9.92
CA MET A 11 0.68 -3.38 10.61
C MET A 11 -0.52 -3.99 9.86
N SER A 12 -1.42 -3.14 9.36
CA SER A 12 -2.56 -3.60 8.54
C SER A 12 -2.10 -4.28 7.24
N THR A 13 -1.06 -3.73 6.59
CA THR A 13 -0.50 -4.30 5.35
C THR A 13 0.21 -5.64 5.60
N LEU A 14 0.95 -5.76 6.69
CA LEU A 14 1.59 -7.01 7.09
C LEU A 14 0.57 -8.10 7.40
N VAL A 15 -0.49 -7.77 8.13
CA VAL A 15 -1.57 -8.71 8.44
C VAL A 15 -2.26 -9.18 7.17
N PHE A 16 -2.56 -8.27 6.23
CA PHE A 16 -3.11 -8.62 4.93
C PHE A 16 -2.20 -9.61 4.17
N CYS A 17 -0.90 -9.30 4.08
CA CYS A 17 0.04 -10.17 3.38
C CYS A 17 0.14 -11.55 4.04
N LYS A 18 0.21 -11.61 5.38
CA LYS A 18 0.22 -12.87 6.14
C LYS A 18 -1.00 -13.72 5.82
N ASP A 19 -2.19 -13.13 5.81
CA ASP A 19 -3.43 -13.85 5.60
C ASP A 19 -3.56 -14.31 4.13
N ALA A 20 -3.23 -13.46 3.17
CA ALA A 20 -3.18 -13.81 1.75
C ALA A 20 -2.19 -14.95 1.46
N LEU A 21 -0.99 -14.89 2.06
CA LEU A 21 0.02 -15.94 1.95
C LEU A 21 -0.50 -17.29 2.47
N ARG A 22 -1.17 -17.28 3.63
CA ARG A 22 -1.56 -18.52 4.32
C ARG A 22 -2.84 -19.14 3.78
N ARG A 23 -3.76 -18.34 3.26
CA ARG A 23 -5.09 -18.79 2.84
C ARG A 23 -5.17 -19.01 1.33
N GLU A 24 -4.67 -18.06 0.55
CA GLU A 24 -4.85 -18.05 -0.90
C GLU A 24 -3.62 -18.58 -1.64
N ILE A 25 -2.43 -18.04 -1.33
CA ILE A 25 -1.22 -18.33 -2.12
C ILE A 25 -0.63 -19.69 -1.74
N ALA A 26 -0.60 -20.00 -0.46
CA ALA A 26 -0.07 -21.26 0.04
C ALA A 26 -0.99 -21.86 1.13
N PRO A 27 -2.16 -22.41 0.76
CA PRO A 27 -3.07 -23.06 1.69
C PRO A 27 -2.44 -24.28 2.41
N PRO A 28 -3.01 -24.73 3.54
CA PRO A 28 -2.54 -25.90 4.28
C PRO A 28 -2.44 -27.19 3.45
N SER A 29 -3.23 -27.30 2.36
CA SER A 29 -3.21 -28.45 1.44
C SER A 29 -1.87 -28.65 0.71
N ILE A 30 -1.00 -27.64 0.65
CA ILE A 30 0.32 -27.75 0.02
C ILE A 30 1.31 -28.55 0.88
N GLY A 31 1.12 -28.61 2.19
CA GLY A 31 1.97 -29.37 3.09
C GLY A 31 2.46 -28.59 4.31
N SER A 32 3.66 -28.91 4.76
CA SER A 32 4.26 -28.32 5.96
C SER A 32 4.48 -26.81 5.81
N VAL A 33 4.64 -26.10 6.92
CA VAL A 33 4.89 -24.64 6.91
C VAL A 33 6.11 -24.29 6.06
N LYS A 34 7.18 -25.08 6.13
CA LYS A 34 8.40 -24.86 5.34
C LYS A 34 8.12 -24.97 3.85
N GLU A 35 7.42 -26.02 3.43
CA GLU A 35 7.05 -26.22 2.02
C GLU A 35 6.14 -25.11 1.51
N ARG A 36 5.20 -24.65 2.33
CA ARG A 36 4.29 -23.54 2.01
C ARG A 36 5.02 -22.21 1.83
N ILE A 37 5.97 -21.89 2.70
CA ILE A 37 6.82 -20.70 2.55
C ILE A 37 7.66 -20.81 1.27
N SER A 38 8.25 -21.98 1.00
CA SER A 38 8.98 -22.21 -0.25
C SER A 38 8.09 -22.10 -1.49
N HIS A 39 6.84 -22.59 -1.42
CA HIS A 39 5.86 -22.46 -2.49
C HIS A 39 5.52 -20.99 -2.75
N ALA A 40 5.12 -20.25 -1.71
CA ALA A 40 4.78 -18.84 -1.82
C ALA A 40 5.96 -18.00 -2.32
N ALA A 41 7.19 -18.29 -1.87
CA ALA A 41 8.40 -17.60 -2.34
C ALA A 41 8.57 -17.73 -3.86
N ARG A 42 8.33 -18.92 -4.41
CA ARG A 42 8.39 -19.16 -5.86
C ARG A 42 7.27 -18.44 -6.61
N GLN A 43 6.05 -18.48 -6.11
CA GLN A 43 4.89 -17.81 -6.72
C GLN A 43 5.07 -16.27 -6.76
N LEU A 44 5.64 -15.70 -5.71
CA LEU A 44 5.86 -14.25 -5.60
C LEU A 44 7.20 -13.79 -6.19
N GLY A 45 8.11 -14.71 -6.55
CA GLY A 45 9.48 -14.37 -6.91
C GLY A 45 10.25 -13.69 -5.78
N TRP A 46 9.93 -14.01 -4.53
CA TRP A 46 10.58 -13.49 -3.34
C TRP A 46 11.66 -14.45 -2.84
N SER A 47 12.59 -13.95 -2.04
CA SER A 47 13.48 -14.84 -1.29
C SER A 47 12.69 -15.60 -0.21
N TYR A 48 13.19 -16.77 0.18
CA TYR A 48 12.59 -17.55 1.26
C TYR A 48 12.49 -16.75 2.55
N THR A 49 13.57 -16.04 2.94
CA THR A 49 13.60 -15.22 4.15
C THR A 49 12.57 -14.10 4.09
N ARG A 50 12.50 -13.36 2.97
CA ARG A 50 11.51 -12.29 2.79
C ARG A 50 10.08 -12.82 2.94
N THR A 51 9.81 -13.97 2.32
CA THR A 51 8.51 -14.63 2.40
C THR A 51 8.21 -15.09 3.82
N LYS A 52 9.20 -15.65 4.53
CA LYS A 52 9.08 -16.09 5.92
C LYS A 52 8.78 -14.90 6.85
N ASP A 53 9.45 -13.77 6.67
CA ASP A 53 9.24 -12.60 7.52
C ASP A 53 7.82 -12.04 7.33
N ALA A 54 7.35 -11.95 6.07
CA ALA A 54 5.95 -11.61 5.77
C ALA A 54 4.95 -12.67 6.26
N TRP A 55 5.32 -13.96 6.19
CA TRP A 55 4.51 -15.09 6.68
C TRP A 55 4.21 -15.00 8.17
N TYR A 56 5.11 -14.39 8.95
CA TYR A 56 4.93 -14.17 10.38
C TYR A 56 4.50 -12.74 10.73
N ALA A 57 4.31 -11.88 9.74
CA ALA A 57 4.06 -10.45 9.95
C ALA A 57 5.11 -9.83 10.90
N ASP A 58 6.40 -10.09 10.62
CA ASP A 58 7.49 -9.54 11.44
C ASP A 58 7.40 -8.00 11.47
N PRO A 59 7.26 -7.37 12.65
CA PRO A 59 7.05 -5.92 12.76
C PRO A 59 8.28 -5.10 12.33
N ARG A 60 9.43 -5.73 12.11
CA ARG A 60 10.66 -5.06 11.66
C ARG A 60 10.70 -4.83 10.17
N ILE A 61 9.76 -5.40 9.42
CA ILE A 61 9.71 -5.28 7.98
C ILE A 61 8.53 -4.42 7.55
N SER A 62 8.73 -3.58 6.54
CA SER A 62 7.65 -2.91 5.83
C SER A 62 7.46 -3.56 4.47
N ILE A 63 6.22 -3.70 4.01
CA ILE A 63 5.89 -4.24 2.68
C ILE A 63 5.90 -3.10 1.67
N LYS A 64 6.70 -3.24 0.61
CA LYS A 64 6.77 -2.22 -0.44
C LYS A 64 5.52 -2.25 -1.32
N PRO A 65 5.16 -1.14 -1.97
CA PRO A 65 4.02 -1.09 -2.89
C PRO A 65 4.03 -2.18 -3.96
N GLU A 66 5.18 -2.48 -4.55
CA GLU A 66 5.33 -3.46 -5.64
C GLU A 66 5.15 -4.90 -5.13
N GLU A 67 5.61 -5.15 -3.90
CA GLU A 67 5.42 -6.42 -3.21
C GLU A 67 3.94 -6.65 -2.90
N LEU A 68 3.25 -5.62 -2.40
CA LEU A 68 1.82 -5.67 -2.15
C LEU A 68 1.04 -5.95 -3.43
N PHE A 69 1.35 -5.25 -4.53
CA PHE A 69 0.69 -5.50 -5.82
C PHE A 69 0.89 -6.93 -6.31
N ARG A 70 2.06 -7.51 -6.07
CA ARG A 70 2.31 -8.90 -6.43
C ARG A 70 1.50 -9.87 -5.56
N VAL A 71 1.38 -9.60 -4.27
CA VAL A 71 0.51 -10.38 -3.38
C VAL A 71 -0.94 -10.30 -3.85
N GLU A 72 -1.45 -9.11 -4.19
CA GLU A 72 -2.80 -8.93 -4.74
C GLU A 72 -2.99 -9.71 -6.05
N ALA A 73 -2.04 -9.60 -6.98
CA ALA A 73 -2.11 -10.28 -8.28
C ALA A 73 -2.11 -11.81 -8.15
N VAL A 74 -1.28 -12.37 -7.26
CA VAL A 74 -1.16 -13.83 -7.09
C VAL A 74 -2.29 -14.39 -6.23
N SER A 75 -2.76 -13.66 -5.22
CA SER A 75 -3.85 -14.10 -4.34
C SER A 75 -5.25 -13.84 -4.91
N GLY A 76 -5.38 -12.93 -5.88
CA GLY A 76 -6.68 -12.42 -6.35
C GLY A 76 -7.40 -11.51 -5.35
N LEU A 77 -6.77 -11.19 -4.22
CA LEU A 77 -7.33 -10.29 -3.20
C LEU A 77 -6.96 -8.84 -3.48
N LEU A 78 -7.80 -7.91 -3.05
CA LEU A 78 -7.53 -6.47 -3.11
C LEU A 78 -7.39 -5.89 -1.70
N TYR A 79 -6.30 -5.16 -1.46
CA TYR A 79 -6.08 -4.46 -0.20
C TYR A 79 -6.92 -3.17 -0.14
N GLN A 80 -8.02 -3.23 0.60
CA GLN A 80 -9.05 -2.19 0.62
C GLN A 80 -8.57 -0.85 1.19
N ALA A 81 -7.60 -0.81 2.10
CA ALA A 81 -7.12 0.47 2.65
C ALA A 81 -6.52 1.39 1.56
N ARG A 82 -6.11 0.82 0.43
CA ARG A 82 -5.65 1.58 -0.74
C ARG A 82 -6.79 2.09 -1.62
N GLN A 83 -7.99 1.50 -1.54
CA GLN A 83 -9.17 1.97 -2.27
C GLN A 83 -9.58 3.37 -1.78
N GLU A 84 -9.48 3.64 -0.48
CA GLU A 84 -9.79 4.96 0.09
C GLU A 84 -8.79 6.04 -0.38
N LEU A 85 -7.50 5.72 -0.51
CA LEU A 85 -6.50 6.66 -1.04
C LEU A 85 -6.71 6.94 -2.53
N ARG A 86 -6.99 5.91 -3.35
CA ARG A 86 -7.29 6.10 -4.79
C ARG A 86 -8.56 6.92 -5.01
N LYS A 87 -9.61 6.69 -4.21
CA LYS A 87 -10.84 7.51 -4.25
C LYS A 87 -10.56 8.98 -3.95
N ASN A 88 -9.65 9.26 -3.01
CA ASN A 88 -9.26 10.63 -2.68
C ASN A 88 -8.50 11.29 -3.83
N ASP A 89 -7.54 10.61 -4.45
CA ASP A 89 -6.81 11.14 -5.60
C ASP A 89 -7.73 11.40 -6.81
N ASP A 90 -8.68 10.50 -7.08
CA ASP A 90 -9.69 10.68 -8.12
C ASP A 90 -10.68 11.80 -7.80
N ALA A 91 -10.99 12.04 -6.52
CA ALA A 91 -11.81 13.16 -6.08
C ALA A 91 -11.05 14.50 -6.24
N ILE A 92 -9.76 14.53 -5.90
CA ILE A 92 -8.89 15.69 -6.11
C ILE A 92 -8.73 15.99 -7.61
N ALA A 93 -8.54 14.96 -8.43
CA ALA A 93 -8.44 15.11 -9.89
C ALA A 93 -9.75 15.66 -10.48
N ARG A 94 -10.91 15.15 -10.04
CA ARG A 94 -12.23 15.67 -10.44
C ARG A 94 -12.48 17.10 -9.98
N ALA A 95 -12.13 17.43 -8.74
CA ALA A 95 -12.20 18.80 -8.25
C ALA A 95 -11.28 19.74 -9.05
N THR A 96 -10.06 19.30 -9.39
CA THR A 96 -9.12 20.06 -10.23
C THR A 96 -9.65 20.26 -11.65
N ALA A 97 -10.32 19.26 -12.22
CA ALA A 97 -10.93 19.36 -13.55
C ALA A 97 -12.16 20.29 -13.57
N LEU A 98 -13.01 20.24 -12.53
CA LEU A 98 -14.16 21.13 -12.38
C LEU A 98 -13.73 22.59 -12.14
N LEU A 99 -12.62 22.80 -11.43
CA LEU A 99 -12.05 24.13 -11.17
C LEU A 99 -11.15 24.64 -12.32
N GLY A 100 -10.81 23.80 -13.30
CA GLY A 100 -9.90 24.14 -14.40
C GLY A 100 -10.53 24.92 -15.57
N GLY A 101 -11.83 25.24 -15.50
CA GLY A 101 -12.55 25.97 -16.54
C GLY A 101 -12.45 27.50 -16.48
N GLU A 102 -12.07 28.08 -15.33
CA GLU A 102 -11.88 29.53 -15.15
C GLU A 102 -10.49 29.81 -14.56
N ASP A 103 -9.67 30.49 -15.36
CA ASP A 103 -8.34 31.02 -15.06
C ASP A 103 -7.39 30.14 -14.24
N THR A 104 -6.64 29.31 -14.98
CA THR A 104 -5.55 28.45 -14.50
C THR A 104 -4.53 29.16 -13.59
N HIS A 105 -4.36 30.47 -13.73
CA HIS A 105 -3.45 31.28 -12.92
C HIS A 105 -3.99 31.53 -11.50
N LEU A 106 -5.30 31.76 -11.36
CA LEU A 106 -5.98 32.03 -10.10
C LEU A 106 -6.03 30.76 -9.25
N VAL A 107 -6.37 29.63 -9.87
CA VAL A 107 -6.37 28.31 -9.22
C VAL A 107 -4.99 27.91 -8.75
N ARG A 108 -3.96 28.09 -9.59
CA ARG A 108 -2.56 27.80 -9.19
C ARG A 108 -2.13 28.67 -8.01
N SER A 109 -2.55 29.94 -7.98
CA SER A 109 -2.24 30.86 -6.86
C SER A 109 -2.96 30.47 -5.57
N ILE A 110 -4.23 30.06 -5.63
CA ILE A 110 -5.00 29.62 -4.47
C ILE A 110 -4.46 28.30 -3.93
N VAL A 111 -4.18 27.32 -4.81
CA VAL A 111 -3.59 26.04 -4.40
C VAL A 111 -2.19 26.24 -3.81
N ALA A 112 -1.37 27.12 -4.39
CA ALA A 112 -0.06 27.47 -3.84
C ALA A 112 -0.18 28.18 -2.49
N ALA A 113 -1.13 29.10 -2.34
CA ALA A 113 -1.40 29.79 -1.08
C ALA A 113 -1.91 28.85 0.00
N VAL A 114 -2.81 27.91 -0.32
CA VAL A 114 -3.30 26.89 0.60
C VAL A 114 -2.19 25.91 0.99
N ARG A 115 -1.32 25.49 0.05
CA ARG A 115 -0.13 24.69 0.38
C ARG A 115 0.87 25.44 1.27
N ALA A 116 1.03 26.75 1.05
CA ALA A 116 1.90 27.60 1.86
C ALA A 116 1.31 27.82 3.27
N ALA A 117 0.00 28.01 3.37
CA ALA A 117 -0.73 28.17 4.64
C ALA A 117 -0.81 26.86 5.45
N LEU A 118 -0.89 25.71 4.78
CA LEU A 118 -0.88 24.37 5.39
C LEU A 118 0.53 23.79 5.61
N GLY A 119 1.58 24.55 5.31
CA GLY A 119 2.93 24.29 5.81
C GLY A 119 3.74 23.20 5.10
N ILE A 120 3.62 23.04 3.78
CA ILE A 120 4.68 22.32 3.02
C ILE A 120 5.84 23.28 2.78
N ARG A 121 6.63 23.55 3.83
CA ARG A 121 7.95 24.17 3.70
C ARG A 121 8.96 23.09 3.35
N HIS A 122 9.19 22.82 2.06
CA HIS A 122 10.40 22.14 1.64
C HIS A 122 11.50 23.19 1.47
N ARG A 123 12.47 23.16 2.38
CA ARG A 123 13.69 23.97 2.41
C ARG A 123 14.60 23.49 1.26
N ALA A 124 15.03 24.42 0.41
CA ALA A 124 16.13 24.25 -0.53
C ALA A 124 17.47 24.08 0.19
#